data_AF-A4HXL5-F1
#
_entry.id   AF-A4HXL5-F1
#
_cell.length_a   1.000
_cell.length_b   1.000
_cell.length_c   1.000
_cell.angle_alpha   90.00
_cell.angle_beta   90.00
_cell.angle_gamma   90.00
#
_symmetry.space_group_name_H-M   'P 1'
#
loop_
_entity.id
_entity.type
_entity.pdbx_description
1 polymer ?
#
loop_
_entity_poly.entity_id
_entity_poly.type
_entity_poly.pdbx_seq_one_letter_code
_entity_poly.pdbx_strand_id
1 'polypeptide(L)'
;MSVQAFFEFSSSILSPKYVGLSPFHAPKESRLDTSPPGVLSSMCEYTICTKRALNTRIIGFAEPTLQQCVEELARALKATAFIQDKDATSALLRQRRGTVDPSQLPWSPRPEYLAWLRAQGRLDETMLL
;
A
#
# COMPACT_ATOMS: atom_id res chain seq x y z
N MET A 1 -10.61 24.47 -2.50
CA MET A 1 -11.00 23.91 -1.18
C MET A 1 -9.86 24.22 -0.22
N SER A 2 -10.11 24.80 0.96
CA SER A 2 -9.03 25.06 1.92
C SER A 2 -8.58 23.74 2.55
N VAL A 3 -7.32 23.68 3.00
CA VAL A 3 -6.80 22.52 3.74
C VAL A 3 -7.69 22.25 4.97
N GLN A 4 -8.06 23.29 5.71
CA GLN A 4 -8.95 23.18 6.86
C GLN A 4 -10.31 22.52 6.51
N ALA A 5 -10.97 22.97 5.45
CA ALA A 5 -12.24 22.39 5.02
C ALA A 5 -12.09 20.92 4.59
N PHE A 6 -10.98 20.56 3.94
CA PHE A 6 -10.68 19.16 3.62
C PHE A 6 -10.48 18.32 4.89
N PHE A 7 -9.78 18.85 5.90
CA PHE A 7 -9.60 18.18 7.19
C PHE A 7 -10.95 17.94 7.90
N GLU A 8 -11.79 18.97 7.98
CA GLU A 8 -13.12 18.89 8.59
C GLU A 8 -14.02 17.88 7.87
N PHE A 9 -14.18 18.02 6.54
CA PHE A 9 -15.00 17.12 5.74
C PHE A 9 -14.51 15.67 5.82
N SER A 10 -13.20 15.47 5.68
CA SER A 10 -12.66 14.12 5.73
C SER A 10 -12.90 13.51 7.12
N SER A 11 -12.86 14.29 8.21
CA SER A 11 -13.05 13.80 9.58
C SER A 11 -14.49 13.45 9.93
N SER A 12 -15.48 13.96 9.19
CA SER A 12 -16.89 13.67 9.43
C SER A 12 -17.34 12.29 8.96
N ILE A 13 -16.65 11.69 7.98
CA ILE A 13 -16.97 10.36 7.44
C ILE A 13 -16.36 9.27 8.32
N LEU A 14 -15.09 9.45 8.70
CA LEU A 14 -14.34 8.50 9.52
C LEU A 14 -13.34 9.27 10.37
N SER A 15 -13.40 9.05 11.68
CA SER A 15 -12.46 9.71 12.59
C SER A 15 -11.04 9.17 12.34
N PRO A 16 -10.05 10.03 12.02
CA PRO A 16 -8.68 9.62 11.75
C PRO A 16 -8.08 8.75 12.86
N LYS A 17 -8.47 8.99 14.11
CA LYS A 17 -8.00 8.28 15.31
C LYS A 17 -8.17 6.76 15.24
N TYR A 18 -9.19 6.29 14.51
CA TYR A 18 -9.50 4.86 14.39
C TYR A 18 -9.00 4.24 13.07
N VAL A 19 -8.26 5.00 12.26
CA VAL A 19 -7.73 4.52 10.99
C VAL A 19 -6.26 4.16 11.16
N GLY A 20 -5.95 2.89 10.90
CA GLY A 20 -4.59 2.36 10.90
C GLY A 20 -4.37 1.35 9.77
N LEU A 21 -3.14 0.89 9.63
CA LEU A 21 -2.79 -0.29 8.87
C LEU A 21 -2.42 -1.40 9.85
N SER A 22 -2.88 -2.61 9.56
CA SER A 22 -2.32 -3.79 10.21
C SER A 22 -0.83 -3.90 9.83
N PRO A 23 0.07 -4.16 10.79
CA PRO A 23 1.47 -4.48 10.47
C PRO A 23 1.57 -5.85 9.76
N PHE A 24 0.54 -6.69 9.89
CA PHE A 24 0.42 -7.93 9.16
C PHE A 24 -0.19 -7.68 7.79
N HIS A 25 0.44 -8.24 6.77
CA HIS A 25 -0.01 -8.15 5.39
C HIS A 25 -1.41 -8.76 5.18
N ALA A 26 -2.06 -8.31 4.10
CA ALA A 26 -3.36 -8.80 3.68
C ALA A 26 -3.39 -10.34 3.47
N PRO A 27 -4.58 -10.96 3.44
CA PRO A 27 -4.74 -12.37 3.09
C PRO A 27 -4.09 -12.72 1.74
N LYS A 28 -3.68 -13.98 1.57
CA LYS A 28 -2.94 -14.44 0.39
C LYS A 28 -3.70 -14.14 -0.91
N GLU A 29 -5.02 -14.27 -0.88
CA GLU A 29 -5.92 -14.04 -1.99
C GLU A 29 -5.82 -12.59 -2.48
N SER A 30 -5.92 -11.61 -1.58
CA SER A 30 -5.79 -10.19 -1.92
C SER A 30 -4.39 -9.82 -2.42
N ARG A 31 -3.35 -10.51 -1.94
CA ARG A 31 -1.96 -10.24 -2.33
C ARG A 31 -1.60 -10.83 -3.68
N LEU A 32 -2.21 -11.96 -4.04
CA LEU A 32 -2.03 -12.63 -5.32
C LEU A 32 -2.99 -12.13 -6.40
N ASP A 33 -3.94 -11.25 -6.04
CA ASP A 33 -4.83 -10.61 -7.00
C ASP A 33 -4.06 -9.74 -8.00
N THR A 34 -4.06 -10.20 -9.25
CA THR A 34 -3.44 -9.53 -10.40
C THR A 34 -4.41 -8.64 -11.16
N SER A 35 -5.68 -8.57 -10.75
CA SER A 35 -6.67 -7.76 -11.42
C SER A 35 -6.34 -6.26 -11.33
N PRO A 36 -6.60 -5.48 -12.39
CA PRO A 36 -6.46 -4.03 -12.34
C PRO A 36 -7.33 -3.44 -11.22
N PRO A 37 -6.87 -2.41 -10.50
CA PRO A 37 -7.69 -1.75 -9.50
C PRO A 37 -8.90 -1.07 -10.14
N GLY A 38 -10.02 -1.04 -9.42
CA GLY A 38 -11.17 -0.22 -9.78
C GLY A 38 -10.90 1.27 -9.47
N VAL A 39 -11.52 2.16 -10.24
CA VAL A 39 -11.41 3.62 -9.99
C VAL A 39 -12.01 3.98 -8.63
N LEU A 40 -13.22 3.48 -8.33
CA LEU A 40 -13.89 3.75 -7.05
C LEU A 40 -13.12 3.18 -5.86
N SER A 41 -12.56 1.97 -5.99
CA SER A 41 -11.74 1.39 -4.93
C SER A 41 -10.46 2.19 -4.71
N SER A 42 -9.82 2.68 -5.77
CA SER A 42 -8.62 3.54 -5.68
C SER A 42 -8.92 4.86 -4.98
N MET A 43 -10.07 5.48 -5.26
CA MET A 43 -10.52 6.69 -4.57
C MET A 43 -10.82 6.44 -3.08
N CYS A 44 -11.40 5.28 -2.76
CA CYS A 44 -11.64 4.86 -1.38
C CYS A 44 -10.31 4.68 -0.63
N GLU A 45 -9.37 3.93 -1.20
CA GLU A 45 -8.03 3.73 -0.63
C GLU A 45 -7.27 5.04 -0.45
N TYR A 46 -7.36 5.97 -1.42
CA TYR A 46 -6.80 7.32 -1.28
C TYR A 46 -7.41 8.06 -0.08
N THR A 47 -8.73 7.99 0.09
CA THR A 47 -9.41 8.61 1.23
C THR A 47 -8.92 8.01 2.55
N ILE A 48 -8.80 6.68 2.62
CA ILE A 48 -8.27 5.99 3.81
C ILE A 48 -6.79 6.36 4.05
N CYS A 49 -5.97 6.44 3.00
CA CYS A 49 -4.57 6.86 3.09
C CYS A 49 -4.47 8.27 3.67
N THR A 50 -5.24 9.23 3.13
CA THR A 50 -5.22 10.61 3.66
C THR A 50 -5.65 10.64 5.12
N LYS A 51 -6.69 9.88 5.53
CA LYS A 51 -7.08 9.72 6.95
C LYS A 51 -5.91 9.23 7.82
N ARG A 52 -5.16 8.22 7.36
CA ARG A 52 -3.98 7.70 8.09
C ARG A 52 -2.89 8.76 8.21
N ALA A 53 -2.61 9.48 7.13
CA ALA A 53 -1.65 10.59 7.13
C ALA A 53 -2.05 11.70 8.12
N LEU A 54 -3.36 11.96 8.28
CA LEU A 54 -3.85 12.87 9.32
C LEU A 54 -3.69 12.30 10.73
N ASN A 55 -3.94 11.00 10.92
CA ASN A 55 -3.79 10.32 12.20
C ASN A 55 -2.34 10.33 12.69
N THR A 56 -1.36 10.24 11.79
CA THR A 56 0.07 10.37 12.12
C THR A 56 0.38 11.68 12.84
N ARG A 57 -0.29 12.79 12.51
CA ARG A 57 -0.14 14.06 13.24
C ARG A 57 -0.67 14.00 14.67
N ILE A 58 -1.53 13.04 14.99
CA ILE A 58 -2.14 12.84 16.31
C ILE A 58 -1.33 11.84 17.14
N ILE A 59 -0.92 10.72 16.55
CA ILE A 59 -0.30 9.58 17.27
C ILE A 59 1.24 9.64 17.27
N GLY A 60 1.86 10.28 16.28
CA GLY A 60 3.33 10.49 16.27
C GLY A 60 4.16 9.30 15.77
N PHE A 61 3.58 8.35 15.06
CA PHE A 61 4.31 7.26 14.38
C PHE A 61 4.11 7.34 12.85
N ALA A 62 5.20 7.18 12.10
CA ALA A 62 5.30 7.55 10.69
C ALA A 62 4.59 6.60 9.69
N GLU A 63 4.31 7.21 8.53
CA GLU A 63 3.68 6.75 7.26
C GLU A 63 2.18 6.38 7.26
N PRO A 64 1.43 6.76 6.20
CA PRO A 64 1.85 7.48 4.98
C PRO A 64 1.82 9.02 5.11
N THR A 65 2.53 9.73 4.24
CA THR A 65 2.40 11.20 4.04
C THR A 65 1.30 11.52 3.03
N LEU A 66 0.78 12.76 3.03
CA LEU A 66 -0.21 13.19 2.04
C LEU A 66 0.31 13.09 0.60
N GLN A 67 1.60 13.37 0.38
CA GLN A 67 2.23 13.23 -0.93
C GLN A 67 2.26 11.76 -1.36
N GLN A 68 2.66 10.85 -0.49
CA GLN A 68 2.63 9.40 -0.76
C GLN A 68 1.21 8.94 -1.11
N CYS A 69 0.18 9.44 -0.43
CA CYS A 69 -1.21 9.12 -0.80
C CYS A 69 -1.58 9.56 -2.22
N VAL A 70 -1.14 10.74 -2.65
CA VAL A 70 -1.38 11.22 -4.01
C VAL A 70 -0.62 10.38 -5.04
N GLU A 71 0.63 10.02 -4.74
CA GLU A 71 1.46 9.16 -5.61
C GLU A 71 0.86 7.76 -5.74
N GLU A 72 0.34 7.20 -4.65
CA GLU A 72 -0.38 5.92 -4.64
C GLU A 72 -1.66 5.98 -5.47
N LEU A 73 -2.46 7.05 -5.33
CA LEU A 73 -3.66 7.24 -6.15
C LEU A 73 -3.30 7.35 -7.65
N ALA A 74 -2.30 8.17 -7.99
CA ALA A 74 -1.87 8.35 -9.38
C ALA A 74 -1.40 7.02 -9.98
N ARG A 75 -0.62 6.23 -9.23
CA ARG A 75 -0.19 4.89 -9.63
C ARG A 75 -1.38 3.95 -9.81
N ALA A 76 -2.32 3.93 -8.86
CA ALA A 76 -3.50 3.08 -8.94
C ALA A 76 -4.36 3.41 -10.17
N LEU A 77 -4.58 4.70 -10.45
CA LEU A 77 -5.32 5.15 -11.64
C LEU A 77 -4.63 4.73 -12.94
N LYS A 78 -3.30 4.87 -13.02
CA LYS A 78 -2.51 4.43 -14.19
C LYS A 78 -2.54 2.91 -14.38
N ALA A 79 -2.64 2.14 -13.29
CA ALA A 79 -2.76 0.69 -13.34
C ALA A 79 -4.19 0.19 -13.66
N THR A 80 -5.19 1.07 -13.75
CA THR A 80 -6.57 0.66 -14.08
C THR A 80 -6.64 0.04 -15.48
N ALA A 81 -7.70 -0.75 -15.70
CA ALA A 81 -7.97 -1.37 -17.00
C ALA A 81 -8.12 -0.37 -18.16
N PHE A 82 -8.39 0.91 -17.87
CA PHE A 82 -8.51 1.97 -18.88
C PHE A 82 -7.17 2.48 -19.41
N ILE A 83 -6.13 2.52 -18.57
CA ILE A 83 -4.81 3.08 -18.93
C ILE A 83 -3.79 1.97 -19.18
N GLN A 84 -3.78 0.93 -18.33
CA GLN A 84 -2.90 -0.24 -18.44
C GLN A 84 -1.40 0.11 -18.50
N ASP A 85 -0.98 1.11 -17.73
CA ASP A 85 0.43 1.44 -17.59
C ASP A 85 1.18 0.28 -16.92
N LYS A 86 2.17 -0.28 -17.63
CA LYS A 86 2.90 -1.49 -17.20
C LYS A 86 3.72 -1.25 -15.94
N ASP A 87 4.36 -0.09 -15.83
CA ASP A 87 5.22 0.24 -14.70
C ASP A 87 4.38 0.45 -13.44
N ALA A 88 3.28 1.20 -13.56
CA ALA A 88 2.31 1.40 -12.49
C ALA A 88 1.67 0.08 -12.04
N THR A 89 1.31 -0.79 -12.99
CA THR A 89 0.79 -2.13 -12.70
C THR A 89 1.81 -2.96 -11.94
N SER A 90 3.07 -3.00 -12.39
CA SER A 90 4.14 -3.73 -11.71
C SER A 90 4.37 -3.24 -10.28
N ALA A 91 4.33 -1.92 -10.06
CA ALA A 91 4.52 -1.30 -8.76
C ALA A 91 3.34 -1.58 -7.83
N LEU A 92 2.11 -1.52 -8.34
CA LEU A 92 0.91 -1.87 -7.59
C LEU A 92 0.90 -3.35 -7.18
N LEU A 93 1.29 -4.26 -8.07
CA LEU A 93 1.40 -5.69 -7.74
C LEU A 93 2.49 -5.95 -6.70
N ARG A 94 3.64 -5.27 -6.78
CA ARG A 94 4.68 -5.33 -5.74
C ARG A 94 4.17 -4.86 -4.38
N GLN A 95 3.43 -3.75 -4.35
CA GLN A 95 2.81 -3.22 -3.13
C GLN A 95 1.79 -4.20 -2.55
N ARG A 96 0.88 -4.76 -3.37
CA ARG A 96 -0.09 -5.78 -2.92
C ARG A 96 0.60 -7.01 -2.35
N ARG A 97 1.63 -7.52 -3.02
CA ARG A 97 2.36 -8.72 -2.58
C ARG A 97 3.07 -8.49 -1.26
N GLY A 98 3.55 -7.28 -0.97
CA GLY A 98 4.41 -7.03 0.17
C GLY A 98 5.73 -7.75 0.01
N THR A 99 6.29 -7.64 -1.21
CA THR A 99 7.53 -8.30 -1.60
C THR A 99 8.67 -7.88 -0.66
N VAL A 100 9.45 -8.86 -0.21
CA VAL A 100 10.62 -8.68 0.65
C VAL A 100 11.84 -9.04 -0.17
N ASP A 101 12.80 -8.11 -0.24
CA ASP A 101 14.12 -8.34 -0.79
C ASP A 101 15.02 -8.91 0.32
N PRO A 102 15.42 -10.19 0.24
CA PRO A 102 16.27 -10.82 1.24
C PRO A 102 17.67 -10.19 1.34
N SER A 103 18.16 -9.59 0.26
CA SER A 103 19.50 -8.99 0.20
C SER A 103 19.60 -7.67 0.99
N GLN A 104 18.46 -7.03 1.22
CA GLN A 104 18.35 -5.77 1.98
C GLN A 104 18.02 -5.99 3.46
N LEU A 105 17.85 -7.25 3.89
CA LEU A 105 17.60 -7.55 5.29
C LEU A 105 18.88 -7.27 6.11
N PRO A 106 18.76 -6.66 7.31
CA PRO A 106 19.93 -6.39 8.15
C PRO A 106 20.50 -7.65 8.81
N TRP A 107 19.93 -8.82 8.52
CA TRP A 107 20.36 -10.13 9.00
C TRP A 107 20.38 -11.13 7.83
N SER A 108 21.21 -12.17 7.94
CA SER A 108 21.19 -13.28 6.99
C SER A 108 19.91 -14.11 7.18
N PRO A 109 19.00 -14.14 6.20
CA PRO A 109 17.73 -14.83 6.33
C PRO A 109 17.94 -16.35 6.33
N ARG A 110 17.30 -17.03 7.29
CA ARG A 110 17.35 -18.50 7.33
C ARG A 110 16.58 -19.12 6.17
N PRO A 111 16.96 -20.33 5.69
CA PRO A 111 16.25 -21.01 4.61
C PRO A 111 14.74 -21.17 4.86
N GLU A 112 14.32 -21.41 6.10
CA GLU A 112 12.91 -21.57 6.48
C GLU A 112 12.12 -20.27 6.29
N TYR A 113 12.75 -19.12 6.58
CA TYR A 113 12.13 -17.81 6.37
C TYR A 113 11.95 -17.51 4.88
N LEU A 114 12.94 -17.85 4.06
CA LEU A 114 12.85 -17.72 2.60
C LEU A 114 11.75 -18.63 2.03
N ALA A 115 11.68 -19.88 2.50
CA ALA A 115 10.62 -20.81 2.12
C ALA A 115 9.23 -20.28 2.51
N TRP A 116 9.11 -19.70 3.71
CA TRP A 116 7.87 -19.05 4.16
C TRP A 116 7.50 -17.85 3.27
N LEU A 117 8.43 -16.95 2.97
CA LEU A 117 8.18 -15.82 2.06
C LEU A 117 7.75 -16.30 0.66
N ARG A 118 8.40 -17.34 0.13
CA ARG A 118 8.04 -17.93 -1.17
C ARG A 118 6.64 -18.53 -1.15
N ALA A 119 6.28 -19.32 -0.13
CA ALA A 119 4.95 -19.90 0.02
C ALA A 119 3.83 -18.85 0.13
N GLN A 120 4.20 -17.68 0.65
CA GLN A 120 3.34 -16.50 0.71
C GLN A 120 3.36 -15.68 -0.59
N GLY A 121 4.22 -15.95 -1.58
CA GLY A 121 4.36 -15.13 -2.79
C GLY A 121 4.97 -13.74 -2.53
N ARG A 122 5.78 -13.64 -1.47
CA ARG A 122 6.43 -12.40 -1.01
C ARG A 122 7.93 -12.35 -1.29
N LEU A 123 8.51 -13.44 -1.76
CA LEU A 123 9.94 -13.49 -2.05
C LEU A 123 10.21 -12.87 -3.41
N ASP A 124 11.12 -11.90 -3.49
CA ASP A 124 11.62 -11.46 -4.78
C ASP A 124 12.63 -12.48 -5.33
N GLU A 125 12.17 -13.33 -6.25
CA GLU A 125 13.02 -14.38 -6.82
C GLU A 125 14.07 -13.84 -7.79
N THR A 126 13.93 -12.60 -8.26
CA THR A 126 14.92 -11.99 -9.17
C THR A 126 16.27 -11.73 -8.51
N MET A 127 16.34 -11.71 -7.17
CA MET A 127 17.57 -11.42 -6.40
C MET A 127 18.24 -12.68 -5.82
N LEU A 128 17.74 -13.88 -6.12
CA LEU A 128 18.34 -15.15 -5.69
C LEU A 128 19.32 -15.76 -6.71
N LEU A 129 19.45 -15.14 -7.89
CA LEU A 129 20.40 -15.50 -8.95
C LEU A 129 21.68 -14.69 -8.81
#